data_AF-A0AAE0QIR1-F1
#
_entry.id   AF-A0AAE0QIR1-F1
#
_cell.length_a   1.000
_cell.length_b   1.000
_cell.length_c   1.000
_cell.angle_alpha   90.00
_cell.angle_beta   90.00
_cell.angle_gamma   90.00
#
_symmetry.space_group_name_H-M   'P 1'
#
loop_
_entity.id
_entity.type
_entity.pdbx_description
1 polymer ?
#
loop_
_entity_poly.entity_id
_entity_poly.type
_entity_poly.pdbx_seq_one_letter_code
_entity_poly.pdbx_strand_id
1 'polypeptide(L)'
;VYDADGGHGENSFGWKSLGQELRINDVTLDLPSFQHGHRALAAKDMRKSQDRPQAHSDESRLANLLRRGSREDDRDRRLATLKQMRELIVHSEKKVVLVKQLDTILSTLNDILNESSKLLHELRQEAACCMGLLCAALSYEAEKIFKWMFVKFSSCSKDEVKLLYLVAVYKALETAGEKKAFSPVMQLVMSSLQSILENLDTPELLCQSVKCILLVARCYPHVFSTNFRDTVDILVGWHIDHTQKQSLTLQGSGWLQS
;
A
#
# COMPACT_ATOMS: atom_id res chain seq x y z
N VAL A 1 20.08 -53.82 28.76
CA VAL A 1 21.03 -54.91 28.46
C VAL A 1 22.09 -54.31 27.54
N TYR A 2 23.21 -53.93 28.18
CA TYR A 2 24.55 -53.53 27.69
C TYR A 2 24.68 -52.43 26.61
N ASP A 3 25.75 -51.63 26.55
CA ASP A 3 26.66 -50.91 27.47
C ASP A 3 27.83 -50.40 26.61
N ALA A 4 28.56 -49.42 27.15
CA ALA A 4 29.94 -48.96 26.84
C ALA A 4 30.13 -47.99 25.64
N ASP A 5 30.45 -46.70 25.86
CA ASP A 5 31.73 -46.09 26.36
C ASP A 5 32.69 -45.82 25.18
N GLY A 6 33.44 -44.72 25.01
CA GLY A 6 33.79 -43.57 25.83
C GLY A 6 34.87 -42.76 25.06
N GLY A 7 35.28 -41.59 25.54
CA GLY A 7 36.55 -40.97 25.12
C GLY A 7 36.58 -39.46 24.95
N HIS A 8 36.68 -38.73 26.07
CA HIS A 8 37.25 -37.38 26.13
C HIS A 8 38.77 -37.42 25.85
N GLY A 9 39.31 -36.36 25.24
CA GLY A 9 40.75 -36.13 25.09
C GLY A 9 41.09 -34.66 25.29
N GLU A 10 41.37 -34.29 26.54
CA GLU A 10 42.14 -33.10 26.91
C GLU A 10 43.63 -33.30 26.57
N ASN A 11 44.31 -32.23 26.17
CA ASN A 11 45.78 -32.17 26.24
C ASN A 11 46.21 -30.81 26.82
N SER A 12 46.86 -30.90 27.98
CA SER A 12 47.57 -29.87 28.73
C SER A 12 48.91 -29.51 28.07
N PHE A 13 49.47 -28.30 28.32
CA PHE A 13 50.76 -28.11 29.02
C PHE A 13 51.33 -26.67 28.96
N GLY A 14 51.76 -26.17 30.13
CA GLY A 14 52.76 -25.09 30.35
C GLY A 14 52.23 -23.85 31.12
N TRP A 15 52.21 -23.74 32.46
CA TRP A 15 53.31 -23.52 33.47
C TRP A 15 54.19 -22.29 33.12
N LYS A 16 54.42 -21.22 33.92
CA LYS A 16 54.54 -20.95 35.38
C LYS A 16 54.16 -19.45 35.66
N SER A 17 53.52 -19.03 36.77
CA SER A 17 54.04 -18.71 38.13
C SER A 17 55.21 -17.70 38.11
N LEU A 18 55.32 -16.62 38.91
CA LEU A 18 55.19 -16.50 40.38
C LEU A 18 55.47 -15.03 40.81
N GLY A 19 54.90 -14.58 41.94
CA GLY A 19 55.43 -13.48 42.78
C GLY A 19 54.41 -12.37 43.10
N GLN A 20 53.46 -12.53 44.02
CA GLN A 20 53.60 -12.50 45.50
C GLN A 20 54.00 -11.09 46.02
N GLU A 21 53.01 -10.24 46.30
CA GLU A 21 52.52 -9.83 47.64
C GLU A 21 53.51 -9.03 48.50
N LEU A 22 53.09 -7.86 49.02
CA LEU A 22 52.82 -7.62 50.46
C LEU A 22 52.77 -6.11 50.83
N ARG A 23 51.71 -5.78 51.58
CA ARG A 23 51.61 -4.84 52.74
C ARG A 23 51.61 -3.31 52.56
N ILE A 24 50.40 -2.79 52.78
CA ILE A 24 49.97 -1.78 53.78
C ILE A 24 51.08 -1.20 54.67
N ASN A 25 51.17 0.13 54.72
CA ASN A 25 51.45 0.92 55.92
C ASN A 25 50.88 2.33 55.80
N ASP A 26 49.98 2.67 56.72
CA ASP A 26 49.57 4.03 57.11
C ASP A 26 50.70 4.70 57.89
N VAL A 27 51.07 5.95 57.55
CA VAL A 27 51.67 6.92 58.50
C VAL A 27 51.28 8.35 58.08
N THR A 28 50.54 9.00 58.97
CA THR A 28 50.22 10.44 59.06
C THR A 28 51.46 11.32 59.23
N LEU A 29 51.48 12.49 58.56
CA LEU A 29 52.28 13.65 58.97
C LEU A 29 51.60 14.96 58.56
N ASP A 30 51.44 15.84 59.53
CA ASP A 30 50.70 17.10 59.52
C ASP A 30 51.49 18.31 58.95
N LEU A 31 50.73 19.19 58.27
CA LEU A 31 50.87 20.66 58.09
C LEU A 31 52.05 21.26 57.27
N PRO A 32 51.96 22.54 56.81
CA PRO A 32 50.88 23.24 56.08
C PRO A 32 51.41 24.05 54.86
N SER A 33 50.56 24.50 53.93
CA SER A 33 50.63 25.88 53.37
C SER A 33 49.67 26.14 52.20
N PHE A 34 48.99 27.29 52.31
CA PHE A 34 48.68 28.30 51.29
C PHE A 34 47.99 27.94 49.96
N GLN A 35 46.73 28.36 49.91
CA GLN A 35 46.08 29.20 48.89
C GLN A 35 46.52 29.08 47.42
N HIS A 36 45.62 28.57 46.57
CA HIS A 36 45.16 29.30 45.39
C HIS A 36 43.76 28.84 44.97
N GLY A 37 42.80 29.76 45.07
CA GLY A 37 41.44 29.56 44.59
C GLY A 37 41.42 29.63 43.06
N HIS A 38 41.25 28.48 42.42
CA HIS A 38 40.80 28.42 41.04
C HIS A 38 39.33 27.99 41.01
N ARG A 39 38.49 29.00 40.76
CA ARG A 39 37.06 28.91 40.47
C ARG A 39 36.86 28.02 39.24
N ALA A 40 36.68 26.71 39.45
CA ALA A 40 36.28 25.79 38.39
C ALA A 40 34.78 25.96 38.12
N LEU A 41 34.50 26.26 36.86
CA LEU A 41 33.18 26.53 36.30
C LEU A 41 32.23 25.36 36.57
N ALA A 42 31.02 25.70 37.01
CA ALA A 42 29.90 24.77 37.07
C ALA A 42 29.74 24.08 35.71
N ALA A 43 30.07 22.79 35.65
CA ALA A 43 29.68 21.92 34.56
C ALA A 43 28.16 21.85 34.57
N LYS A 44 27.54 22.73 33.78
CA LYS A 44 26.13 22.66 33.42
C LYS A 44 25.95 21.31 32.74
N ASP A 45 25.34 20.38 33.46
CA ASP A 45 24.76 19.14 32.97
C ASP A 45 23.93 19.46 31.72
N MET A 46 24.57 19.40 30.55
CA MET A 46 23.88 19.31 29.28
C MET A 46 23.41 17.87 29.18
N ARG A 47 22.32 17.56 29.90
CA ARG A 47 21.42 16.50 29.46
C ARG A 47 20.89 16.95 28.10
N LYS A 48 21.66 16.65 27.05
CA LYS A 48 21.13 16.45 25.72
C LYS A 48 20.00 15.46 25.93
N SER A 49 18.77 15.96 25.92
CA SER A 49 17.59 15.16 25.65
C SER A 49 17.85 14.56 24.27
N GLN A 50 18.55 13.44 24.26
CA GLN A 50 18.77 12.64 23.09
C GLN A 50 17.38 12.31 22.59
N ASP A 51 17.02 12.96 21.49
CA ASP A 51 15.86 12.67 20.69
C ASP A 51 15.62 11.16 20.74
N ARG A 52 14.38 10.79 21.11
CA ARG A 52 13.86 9.49 20.70
C ARG A 52 14.33 9.26 19.26
N PRO A 53 14.88 8.10 18.89
CA PRO A 53 15.17 7.84 17.50
C PRO A 53 13.85 8.05 16.77
N GLN A 54 13.78 9.14 16.01
CA GLN A 54 12.60 9.54 15.28
C GLN A 54 12.44 8.47 14.22
N ALA A 55 11.67 7.43 14.57
CA ALA A 55 11.26 6.36 13.68
C ALA A 55 10.91 7.06 12.36
N HIS A 56 11.65 6.74 11.30
CA HIS A 56 11.55 7.41 10.01
C HIS A 56 10.08 7.72 9.72
N SER A 57 9.73 9.01 9.73
CA SER A 57 8.33 9.46 9.64
C SER A 57 7.66 8.74 8.48
N ASP A 58 6.42 8.26 8.65
CA ASP A 58 5.66 7.58 7.57
C ASP A 58 5.67 8.38 6.27
N GLU A 59 5.75 9.71 6.37
CA GLU A 59 5.93 10.65 5.27
C GLU A 59 7.25 10.43 4.50
N SER A 60 8.37 10.31 5.21
CA SER A 60 9.67 9.99 4.61
C SER A 60 9.71 8.58 4.02
N ARG A 61 9.04 7.62 4.66
CA ARG A 61 8.92 6.24 4.16
C ARG A 61 8.11 6.21 2.85
N LEU A 62 6.95 6.88 2.82
CA LEU A 62 6.10 6.99 1.64
C LEU A 62 6.82 7.70 0.49
N ALA A 63 7.48 8.83 0.75
CA ALA A 63 8.24 9.55 -0.27
C ALA A 63 9.37 8.68 -0.88
N ASN A 64 10.06 7.89 -0.05
CA ASN A 64 11.07 6.96 -0.53
C ASN A 64 10.47 5.83 -1.39
N LEU A 65 9.32 5.27 -1.00
CA LEU A 65 8.63 4.23 -1.78
C LEU A 65 8.15 4.77 -3.13
N LEU A 66 7.56 5.97 -3.17
CA LEU A 66 7.12 6.63 -4.40
C LEU A 66 8.29 6.88 -5.36
N ARG A 67 9.41 7.41 -4.83
CA ARG A 67 10.62 7.62 -5.63
C ARG A 67 11.16 6.33 -6.24
N ARG A 68 11.15 5.23 -5.46
CA ARG A 68 11.64 3.92 -5.91
C ARG A 68 10.71 3.27 -6.94
N GLY A 69 9.39 3.34 -6.73
CA GLY A 69 8.42 2.79 -7.68
C GLY A 69 8.52 3.38 -9.08
N SER A 70 8.88 4.66 -9.19
CA SER A 70 9.05 5.37 -10.47
C SER A 70 10.42 5.21 -11.13
N ARG A 71 11.50 4.89 -10.39
CA ARG A 71 12.88 4.96 -10.90
C ARG A 71 13.65 3.65 -10.92
N GLU A 72 13.16 2.63 -10.23
CA GLU A 72 13.80 1.32 -10.22
C GLU A 72 13.53 0.62 -11.57
N ASP A 73 14.57 0.04 -12.18
CA ASP A 73 14.45 -0.67 -13.47
C ASP A 73 14.06 -2.14 -13.29
N ASP A 74 14.43 -2.74 -12.16
CA ASP A 74 14.15 -4.14 -11.86
C ASP A 74 12.67 -4.34 -11.49
N ARG A 75 11.96 -5.12 -12.30
CA ARG A 75 10.52 -5.38 -12.13
C ARG A 75 10.17 -5.93 -10.76
N ASP A 76 10.92 -6.91 -10.26
CA ASP A 76 10.56 -7.63 -9.04
C ASP A 76 10.79 -6.74 -7.81
N ARG A 77 11.82 -5.90 -7.83
CA ARG A 77 12.04 -4.85 -6.82
C ARG A 77 10.99 -3.76 -6.86
N ARG A 78 10.55 -3.32 -8.05
CA ARG A 78 9.42 -2.39 -8.20
C ARG A 78 8.14 -2.98 -7.61
N LEU A 79 7.85 -4.24 -7.91
CA LEU A 79 6.67 -4.94 -7.40
C LEU A 79 6.73 -5.07 -5.87
N ALA A 80 7.88 -5.45 -5.31
CA ALA A 80 8.07 -5.47 -3.86
C ALA A 80 7.84 -4.08 -3.23
N THR A 81 8.29 -3.02 -3.91
CA THR A 81 8.08 -1.63 -3.47
C THR A 81 6.59 -1.25 -3.50
N LEU A 82 5.85 -1.62 -4.54
CA LEU A 82 4.39 -1.39 -4.59
C LEU A 82 3.65 -2.17 -3.50
N LYS A 83 4.02 -3.43 -3.24
CA LYS A 83 3.44 -4.22 -2.14
C LYS A 83 3.70 -3.53 -0.80
N GLN A 84 4.89 -2.99 -0.56
CA GLN A 84 5.17 -2.20 0.65
C GLN A 84 4.34 -0.91 0.74
N MET A 85 4.11 -0.24 -0.39
CA MET A 85 3.24 0.95 -0.45
C MET A 85 1.78 0.59 -0.16
N ARG A 86 1.29 -0.53 -0.70
CA ARG A 86 -0.03 -1.08 -0.39
C ARG A 86 -0.20 -1.29 1.11
N GLU A 87 0.74 -2.01 1.74
CA GLU A 87 0.68 -2.26 3.17
C GLU A 87 0.65 -0.96 3.98
N LEU A 88 1.41 0.06 3.56
CA LEU A 88 1.37 1.38 4.17
C LEU A 88 0.00 2.04 4.01
N ILE A 89 -0.60 2.02 2.83
CA ILE A 89 -1.92 2.62 2.57
C ILE A 89 -2.99 1.99 3.48
N VAL A 90 -3.01 0.66 3.54
CA VAL A 90 -3.99 -0.11 4.31
C VAL A 90 -3.85 0.17 5.81
N HIS A 91 -2.63 0.11 6.34
CA HIS A 91 -2.36 0.20 7.78
C HIS A 91 -1.99 1.61 8.26
N SER A 92 -2.03 2.63 7.40
CA SER A 92 -1.69 4.00 7.81
C SER A 92 -2.67 4.51 8.86
N GLU A 93 -2.18 4.74 10.07
CA GLU A 93 -2.91 5.42 11.14
C GLU A 93 -3.03 6.93 10.86
N LYS A 94 -2.01 7.51 10.21
CA LYS A 94 -1.92 8.94 9.88
C LYS A 94 -2.42 9.22 8.47
N LYS A 95 -3.73 9.13 8.25
CA LYS A 95 -4.36 9.40 6.94
C LYS A 95 -4.02 10.79 6.36
N VAL A 96 -3.72 11.78 7.21
CA VAL A 96 -3.27 13.12 6.79
C VAL A 96 -2.03 13.08 5.88
N VAL A 97 -1.09 12.17 6.11
CA VAL A 97 0.11 12.04 5.27
C VAL A 97 -0.25 11.58 3.87
N LEU A 98 -1.18 10.62 3.76
CA LEU A 98 -1.68 10.13 2.48
C LEU A 98 -2.43 11.22 1.72
N VAL A 99 -3.23 12.05 2.40
CA VAL A 99 -3.92 13.19 1.77
C VAL A 99 -2.92 14.21 1.22
N LYS A 100 -1.90 14.58 2.01
CA LYS A 100 -0.87 15.53 1.57
C LYS A 100 -0.11 15.07 0.33
N GLN A 101 0.07 13.76 0.19
CA GLN A 101 0.80 13.16 -0.92
C GLN A 101 -0.15 12.60 -1.99
N LEU A 102 -1.47 12.83 -1.90
CA LEU A 102 -2.47 12.16 -2.73
C LEU A 102 -2.19 12.33 -4.22
N ASP A 103 -1.95 13.56 -4.66
CA ASP A 103 -1.72 13.84 -6.08
C ASP A 103 -0.42 13.19 -6.58
N THR A 104 0.62 13.13 -5.73
CA THR A 104 1.87 12.43 -6.04
C THR A 104 1.69 10.92 -6.14
N ILE A 105 0.95 10.32 -5.19
CA ILE A 105 0.64 8.88 -5.21
C ILE A 105 -0.16 8.54 -6.48
N LEU A 106 -1.21 9.30 -6.78
CA LEU A 106 -2.03 9.09 -7.97
C LEU A 106 -1.21 9.23 -9.25
N SER A 107 -0.33 10.23 -9.35
CA SER A 107 0.56 10.40 -10.50
C SER A 107 1.53 9.22 -10.64
N THR A 108 2.19 8.79 -9.57
CA THR A 108 3.12 7.66 -9.63
C THR A 108 2.41 6.37 -10.04
N LEU A 109 1.24 6.10 -9.48
CA LEU A 109 0.45 4.92 -9.85
C LEU A 109 -0.03 5.01 -11.31
N ASN A 110 -0.50 6.18 -11.74
CA ASN A 110 -0.91 6.45 -13.13
C ASN A 110 0.20 6.10 -14.12
N ASP A 111 1.42 6.55 -13.85
CA ASP A 111 2.56 6.35 -14.75
C ASP A 111 2.81 4.85 -14.93
N ILE A 112 2.77 4.08 -13.84
CA ILE A 112 2.90 2.61 -13.86
C ILE A 112 1.77 1.97 -14.68
N LEU A 113 0.52 2.39 -14.50
CA LEU A 113 -0.62 1.84 -15.26
C LEU A 113 -0.47 2.04 -16.77
N ASN A 114 0.17 3.13 -17.20
CA ASN A 114 0.34 3.49 -18.61
C ASN A 114 1.57 2.86 -19.27
N GLU A 115 2.42 2.16 -18.52
CA GLU A 115 3.54 1.41 -19.07
C GLU A 115 3.05 0.28 -19.98
N SER A 116 3.59 0.23 -21.20
CA SER A 116 3.04 -0.61 -22.28
C SER A 116 3.61 -2.03 -22.33
N SER A 117 4.53 -2.39 -21.43
CA SER A 117 5.15 -3.72 -21.44
C SER A 117 4.22 -4.78 -20.84
N LYS A 118 3.96 -5.85 -21.60
CA LYS A 118 3.18 -7.00 -21.14
C LYS A 118 3.82 -7.72 -19.95
N LEU A 119 5.14 -7.65 -19.81
CA LEU A 119 5.89 -8.23 -18.68
C LEU A 119 5.59 -7.55 -17.34
N LEU A 120 4.97 -6.36 -17.39
CA LEU A 120 4.59 -5.57 -16.23
C LEU A 120 3.12 -5.75 -15.84
N HIS A 121 2.42 -6.75 -16.38
CA HIS A 121 1.01 -6.95 -16.07
C HIS A 121 0.74 -7.07 -14.56
N GLU A 122 1.52 -7.89 -13.84
CA GLU A 122 1.39 -8.04 -12.39
C GLU A 122 1.66 -6.70 -11.65
N LEU A 123 2.68 -5.96 -12.07
CA LEU A 123 3.02 -4.65 -11.51
C LEU A 123 1.87 -3.64 -11.71
N ARG A 124 1.29 -3.60 -12.91
CA ARG A 124 0.16 -2.73 -13.27
C ARG A 124 -1.10 -3.09 -12.48
N GLN A 125 -1.37 -4.37 -12.29
CA GLN A 125 -2.48 -4.85 -11.45
C GLN A 125 -2.29 -4.45 -9.98
N GLU A 126 -1.07 -4.60 -9.44
CA GLU A 126 -0.76 -4.17 -8.09
C GLU A 126 -0.91 -2.65 -7.91
N ALA A 127 -0.51 -1.86 -8.92
CA ALA A 127 -0.72 -0.41 -8.93
C ALA A 127 -2.21 -0.03 -8.94
N ALA A 128 -3.03 -0.71 -9.75
CA ALA A 128 -4.48 -0.50 -9.78
C ALA A 128 -5.12 -0.86 -8.44
N CYS A 129 -4.68 -1.97 -7.83
CA CYS A 129 -5.10 -2.38 -6.49
C CYS A 129 -4.75 -1.31 -5.43
N CYS A 130 -3.52 -0.79 -5.46
CA CYS A 130 -3.08 0.30 -4.57
C CYS A 130 -3.97 1.54 -4.73
N MET A 131 -4.34 1.90 -5.96
CA MET A 131 -5.19 3.06 -6.24
C MET A 131 -6.61 2.88 -5.65
N GLY A 132 -7.20 1.69 -5.81
CA GLY A 132 -8.49 1.37 -5.22
C GLY A 132 -8.47 1.36 -3.69
N LEU A 133 -7.42 0.78 -3.09
CA LEU A 133 -7.21 0.77 -1.65
C LEU A 133 -6.97 2.17 -1.08
N LEU A 134 -6.28 3.04 -1.83
CA LEU A 134 -6.10 4.45 -1.45
C LEU A 134 -7.44 5.17 -1.38
N CYS A 135 -8.31 4.95 -2.37
CA CYS A 135 -9.67 5.51 -2.37
C CYS A 135 -10.47 5.04 -1.14
N ALA A 136 -10.42 3.75 -0.81
CA ALA A 136 -11.10 3.22 0.38
C ALA A 136 -10.50 3.72 1.70
N ALA A 137 -9.17 3.84 1.78
CA ALA A 137 -8.47 4.35 2.95
C ALA A 137 -8.73 5.84 3.22
N LEU A 138 -9.01 6.61 2.16
CA LEU A 138 -9.31 8.04 2.18
C LEU A 138 -10.77 8.29 1.80
N SER A 139 -11.71 7.60 2.42
CA SER A 139 -13.13 7.65 2.02
C SER A 139 -13.74 9.05 1.99
N TYR A 140 -13.22 10.00 2.77
CA TYR A 140 -13.62 11.40 2.76
C TYR A 140 -13.12 12.17 1.52
N GLU A 141 -12.07 11.70 0.85
CA GLU A 141 -11.59 12.20 -0.45
C GLU A 141 -12.12 11.37 -1.63
N ALA A 142 -12.99 10.38 -1.39
CA ALA A 142 -13.39 9.40 -2.40
C ALA A 142 -13.97 10.06 -3.66
N GLU A 143 -14.75 11.14 -3.51
CA GLU A 143 -15.30 11.86 -4.66
C GLU A 143 -14.20 12.39 -5.59
N LYS A 144 -13.18 13.03 -5.02
CA LYS A 144 -12.02 13.55 -5.77
C LYS A 144 -11.31 12.41 -6.49
N ILE A 145 -11.08 11.30 -5.80
CA ILE A 145 -10.33 10.15 -6.34
C ILE A 145 -11.13 9.44 -7.45
N PHE A 146 -12.43 9.19 -7.25
CA PHE A 146 -13.30 8.62 -8.28
C PHE A 146 -13.40 9.50 -9.52
N LYS A 147 -13.64 10.81 -9.34
CA LYS A 147 -13.65 11.77 -10.46
C LYS A 147 -12.33 11.71 -11.24
N TRP A 148 -11.21 11.71 -10.53
CA TRP A 148 -9.90 11.61 -11.16
C TRP A 148 -9.74 10.30 -11.95
N MET A 149 -10.13 9.15 -11.39
CA MET A 149 -10.05 7.85 -12.08
C MET A 149 -10.93 7.81 -13.33
N PHE A 150 -12.16 8.31 -13.25
CA PHE A 150 -13.08 8.33 -14.40
C PHE A 150 -12.63 9.30 -15.49
N VAL A 151 -12.11 10.48 -15.14
CA VAL A 151 -11.50 11.38 -16.13
C VAL A 151 -10.32 10.71 -16.85
N LYS A 152 -9.45 10.03 -16.10
CA LYS A 152 -8.32 9.31 -16.69
C LYS A 152 -8.78 8.15 -17.58
N PHE A 153 -9.77 7.38 -17.16
CA PHE A 153 -10.40 6.34 -17.97
C PHE A 153 -10.91 6.91 -19.30
N SER A 154 -11.72 7.97 -19.27
CA SER A 154 -12.32 8.57 -20.47
C SER A 154 -11.29 9.18 -21.41
N SER A 155 -10.18 9.71 -20.88
CA SER A 155 -9.09 10.27 -21.68
C SER A 155 -8.15 9.22 -22.28
N CYS A 156 -8.27 7.96 -21.87
CA CYS A 156 -7.35 6.90 -22.29
C CYS A 156 -7.83 6.26 -23.60
N SER A 157 -6.91 6.04 -24.54
CA SER A 157 -7.19 5.32 -25.79
C SER A 157 -6.89 3.81 -25.73
N LYS A 158 -6.17 3.35 -24.71
CA LYS A 158 -5.73 1.95 -24.57
C LYS A 158 -6.69 1.19 -23.66
N ASP A 159 -7.39 0.21 -24.22
CA ASP A 159 -8.35 -0.60 -23.46
C ASP A 159 -7.72 -1.38 -22.29
N GLU A 160 -6.48 -1.83 -22.43
CA GLU A 160 -5.74 -2.46 -21.32
C GLU A 160 -5.54 -1.52 -20.13
N VAL A 161 -5.36 -0.22 -20.35
CA VAL A 161 -5.23 0.77 -19.29
C VAL A 161 -6.61 1.15 -18.73
N LYS A 162 -7.61 1.31 -19.59
CA LYS A 162 -9.03 1.48 -19.18
C LYS A 162 -9.48 0.37 -18.24
N LEU A 163 -9.14 -0.88 -18.57
CA LEU A 163 -9.42 -2.05 -17.75
C LEU A 163 -8.81 -1.92 -16.35
N LEU A 164 -7.57 -1.43 -16.25
CA LEU A 164 -6.89 -1.21 -14.96
C LEU A 164 -7.57 -0.14 -14.10
N TYR A 165 -8.11 0.93 -14.69
CA TYR A 165 -8.93 1.89 -13.92
C TYR A 165 -10.21 1.25 -13.40
N LEU A 166 -10.89 0.41 -14.19
CA LEU A 166 -12.07 -0.33 -13.72
C LEU A 166 -11.71 -1.35 -12.64
N VAL A 167 -10.52 -1.96 -12.68
CA VAL A 167 -9.99 -2.79 -11.59
C VAL A 167 -9.78 -1.96 -10.32
N ALA A 168 -9.24 -0.75 -10.42
CA ALA A 168 -9.08 0.15 -9.27
C ALA A 168 -10.44 0.55 -8.67
N VAL A 169 -11.43 0.88 -9.51
CA VAL A 169 -12.80 1.18 -9.09
C VAL A 169 -13.44 -0.02 -8.39
N TYR A 170 -13.35 -1.21 -9.00
CA TYR A 170 -13.82 -2.46 -8.40
C TYR A 170 -13.20 -2.66 -7.02
N LYS A 171 -11.87 -2.51 -6.91
CA LYS A 171 -11.15 -2.73 -5.66
C LYS A 171 -11.57 -1.74 -4.58
N ALA A 172 -11.79 -0.47 -4.93
CA ALA A 172 -12.32 0.52 -4.01
C ALA A 172 -13.71 0.11 -3.49
N LEU A 173 -14.62 -0.25 -4.40
CA LEU A 173 -16.00 -0.67 -4.08
C LEU A 173 -16.03 -1.92 -3.19
N GLU A 174 -15.24 -2.94 -3.54
CA GLU A 174 -15.10 -4.18 -2.78
C GLU A 174 -14.64 -3.89 -1.35
N THR A 175 -13.64 -3.02 -1.20
CA THR A 175 -13.05 -2.69 0.12
C THR A 175 -13.99 -1.84 0.96
N ALA A 176 -14.79 -0.96 0.35
CA ALA A 176 -15.74 -0.10 1.05
C ALA A 176 -17.07 -0.77 1.37
N GLY A 177 -17.43 -1.84 0.64
CA GLY A 177 -18.78 -2.41 0.55
C GLY A 177 -19.43 -2.75 1.89
N GLU A 178 -18.67 -3.28 2.86
CA GLU A 178 -19.23 -3.67 4.17
C GLU A 178 -19.56 -2.47 5.06
N LYS A 179 -18.84 -1.35 4.90
CA LYS A 179 -18.95 -0.17 5.77
C LYS A 179 -19.83 0.92 5.19
N LYS A 180 -20.31 0.74 3.96
CA LYS A 180 -21.05 1.75 3.17
C LYS A 180 -20.36 3.12 3.15
N ALA A 181 -19.02 3.12 3.21
CA ALA A 181 -18.20 4.32 3.40
C ALA A 181 -18.31 5.32 2.22
N PHE A 182 -18.82 4.88 1.07
CA PHE A 182 -18.99 5.68 -0.13
C PHE A 182 -20.44 6.13 -0.37
N SER A 183 -21.34 6.00 0.62
CA SER A 183 -22.73 6.43 0.47
C SER A 183 -22.90 7.84 -0.15
N PRO A 184 -22.12 8.87 0.25
CA PRO A 184 -22.28 10.21 -0.32
C PRO A 184 -21.91 10.33 -1.80
N VAL A 185 -21.04 9.45 -2.31
CA VAL A 185 -20.47 9.54 -3.66
C VAL A 185 -21.01 8.47 -4.60
N MET A 186 -21.81 7.54 -4.10
CA MET A 186 -22.22 6.35 -4.86
C MET A 186 -23.07 6.70 -6.07
N GLN A 187 -23.90 7.75 -6.00
CA GLN A 187 -24.66 8.22 -7.15
C GLN A 187 -23.74 8.65 -8.30
N LEU A 188 -22.66 9.38 -7.98
CA LEU A 188 -21.65 9.78 -8.95
C LEU A 188 -20.98 8.55 -9.57
N VAL A 189 -20.59 7.57 -8.74
CA VAL A 189 -19.94 6.34 -9.21
C VAL A 189 -20.87 5.56 -10.15
N MET A 190 -22.14 5.40 -9.79
CA MET A 190 -23.12 4.70 -10.62
C MET A 190 -23.37 5.42 -11.94
N SER A 191 -23.55 6.75 -11.93
CA SER A 191 -23.72 7.53 -13.16
C SER A 191 -22.50 7.43 -14.08
N SER A 192 -21.28 7.45 -13.53
CA SER A 192 -20.07 7.24 -14.33
C SER A 192 -19.98 5.83 -14.90
N LEU A 193 -20.30 4.79 -14.11
CA LEU A 193 -20.30 3.40 -14.58
C LEU A 193 -21.35 3.16 -15.67
N GLN A 194 -22.52 3.77 -15.56
CA GLN A 194 -23.57 3.69 -16.58
C GLN A 194 -23.11 4.37 -17.88
N SER A 195 -22.55 5.57 -17.80
CA SER A 195 -22.01 6.26 -18.99
C SER A 195 -20.87 5.47 -19.63
N ILE A 196 -20.03 4.81 -18.84
CA ILE A 196 -19.01 3.90 -19.35
C ILE A 196 -19.67 2.75 -20.10
N LEU A 197 -20.65 2.07 -19.47
CA LEU A 197 -21.34 0.89 -20.00
C LEU A 197 -22.00 1.15 -21.37
N GLU A 198 -22.57 2.35 -21.56
CA GLU A 198 -23.18 2.78 -22.83
C GLU A 198 -22.16 2.94 -23.98
N ASN A 199 -20.89 3.19 -23.67
CA ASN A 199 -19.83 3.53 -24.63
C ASN A 199 -18.74 2.45 -24.72
N LEU A 200 -19.05 1.21 -24.31
CA LEU A 200 -18.08 0.12 -24.37
C LEU A 200 -18.05 -0.51 -25.75
N ASP A 201 -16.83 -0.78 -26.24
CA ASP A 201 -16.62 -1.42 -27.54
C ASP A 201 -15.98 -2.81 -27.41
N THR A 202 -15.58 -3.23 -26.19
CA THR A 202 -14.92 -4.52 -25.97
C THR A 202 -15.55 -5.35 -24.86
N PRO A 203 -15.63 -6.69 -25.05
CA PRO A 203 -16.12 -7.62 -24.03
C PRO A 203 -15.39 -7.51 -22.69
N GLU A 204 -14.07 -7.33 -22.70
CA GLU A 204 -13.26 -7.29 -21.48
C GLU A 204 -13.62 -6.08 -20.61
N LEU A 205 -13.87 -4.91 -21.22
CA LEU A 205 -14.34 -3.73 -20.52
C LEU A 205 -15.77 -3.91 -20.02
N LEU A 206 -16.63 -4.60 -20.80
CA LEU A 206 -18.00 -4.93 -20.39
C LEU A 206 -17.97 -5.77 -19.12
N CYS A 207 -17.25 -6.90 -19.16
CA CYS A 207 -17.14 -7.80 -18.02
C CYS A 207 -16.68 -7.07 -16.75
N GLN A 208 -15.69 -6.20 -16.86
CA GLN A 208 -15.17 -5.50 -15.69
C GLN A 208 -16.10 -4.38 -15.20
N SER A 209 -16.76 -3.65 -16.10
CA SER A 209 -17.75 -2.63 -15.73
C SER A 209 -18.95 -3.25 -15.02
N VAL A 210 -19.44 -4.38 -15.51
CA VAL A 210 -20.56 -5.12 -14.89
C VAL A 210 -20.18 -5.62 -13.50
N LYS A 211 -18.96 -6.11 -13.28
CA LYS A 211 -18.49 -6.47 -11.94
C LYS A 211 -18.55 -5.29 -10.96
N CYS A 212 -18.19 -4.09 -11.39
CA CYS A 212 -18.33 -2.89 -10.57
C CYS A 212 -19.80 -2.60 -10.27
N ILE A 213 -20.68 -2.63 -11.28
CA ILE A 213 -22.11 -2.37 -11.12
C ILE A 213 -22.78 -3.39 -10.20
N LEU A 214 -22.43 -4.68 -10.30
CA LEU A 214 -22.95 -5.72 -9.41
C LEU A 214 -22.55 -5.49 -7.95
N LEU A 215 -21.34 -4.97 -7.69
CA LEU A 215 -20.96 -4.55 -6.33
C LEU A 215 -21.81 -3.36 -5.84
N VAL A 216 -22.09 -2.39 -6.72
CA VAL A 216 -22.99 -1.27 -6.39
C VAL A 216 -24.40 -1.79 -6.09
N ALA A 217 -24.94 -2.68 -6.93
CA ALA A 217 -26.25 -3.29 -6.75
C ALA A 217 -26.35 -4.02 -5.40
N ARG A 218 -25.31 -4.77 -5.03
CA ARG A 218 -25.25 -5.50 -3.75
C ARG A 218 -25.16 -4.57 -2.54
N CYS A 219 -24.29 -3.56 -2.58
CA CYS A 219 -23.98 -2.73 -1.41
C CYS A 219 -24.91 -1.50 -1.26
N TYR A 220 -25.42 -1.00 -2.38
CA TYR A 220 -26.22 0.22 -2.51
C TYR A 220 -27.40 0.02 -3.48
N PRO A 221 -28.34 -0.92 -3.18
CA PRO A 221 -29.42 -1.29 -4.10
C PRO A 221 -30.33 -0.12 -4.49
N HIS A 222 -30.52 0.84 -3.58
CA HIS A 222 -31.30 2.05 -3.87
C HIS A 222 -30.69 2.90 -4.99
N VAL A 223 -29.36 2.98 -5.05
CA VAL A 223 -28.64 3.69 -6.13
C VAL A 223 -28.77 2.94 -7.45
N PHE A 224 -28.63 1.61 -7.41
CA PHE A 224 -28.73 0.80 -8.63
C PHE A 224 -30.15 0.76 -9.21
N SER A 225 -31.19 0.79 -8.36
CA SER A 225 -32.58 0.65 -8.79
C SER A 225 -33.01 1.64 -9.88
N THR A 226 -32.45 2.85 -9.88
CA THR A 226 -32.75 3.88 -10.88
C THR A 226 -32.12 3.61 -12.25
N ASN A 227 -31.14 2.71 -12.33
CA ASN A 227 -30.37 2.38 -13.53
C ASN A 227 -30.55 0.92 -13.96
N PHE A 228 -31.36 0.15 -13.23
CA PHE A 228 -31.55 -1.29 -13.46
C PHE A 228 -31.99 -1.59 -14.89
N ARG A 229 -33.04 -0.92 -15.37
CA ARG A 229 -33.61 -1.17 -16.70
C ARG A 229 -32.57 -0.95 -17.79
N ASP A 230 -31.89 0.19 -17.77
CA ASP A 230 -30.89 0.55 -18.79
C ASP A 230 -29.69 -0.38 -18.74
N THR A 231 -29.25 -0.77 -17.53
CA THR A 231 -28.19 -1.76 -17.36
C THR A 231 -28.59 -3.10 -17.99
N VAL A 232 -29.78 -3.62 -17.67
CA VAL A 232 -30.28 -4.89 -18.20
C VAL A 232 -30.46 -4.84 -19.72
N ASP A 233 -30.99 -3.74 -20.26
CA ASP A 233 -31.19 -3.57 -21.70
C ASP A 233 -29.87 -3.69 -22.47
N ILE A 234 -28.83 -3.01 -21.97
CA ILE A 234 -27.47 -3.11 -22.54
C ILE A 234 -26.96 -4.55 -22.44
N LEU A 235 -27.06 -5.20 -21.27
CA LEU A 235 -26.57 -6.57 -21.09
C LEU A 235 -27.28 -7.59 -21.96
N VAL A 236 -28.60 -7.45 -22.14
CA VAL A 236 -29.37 -8.27 -23.07
C VAL A 236 -28.89 -8.05 -24.49
N GLY A 237 -28.67 -6.80 -24.90
CA GLY A 237 -28.10 -6.45 -26.21
C GLY A 237 -26.77 -7.16 -26.48
N TRP A 238 -25.86 -7.16 -25.50
CA TRP A 238 -24.59 -7.90 -25.59
C TRP A 238 -24.76 -9.42 -25.55
N HIS A 239 -25.75 -9.95 -24.82
CA HIS A 239 -25.98 -11.39 -24.70
C HIS A 239 -26.53 -12.01 -25.99
N ILE A 240 -27.40 -11.30 -26.70
CA ILE A 240 -28.03 -11.77 -27.94
C ILE A 240 -27.21 -11.45 -29.20
N ASP A 241 -26.09 -10.74 -29.07
CA ASP A 241 -25.18 -10.50 -30.19
C ASP A 241 -24.49 -11.80 -30.62
N HIS A 242 -24.84 -12.29 -31.81
CA HIS A 242 -24.39 -13.57 -32.35
C HIS A 242 -22.93 -13.52 -32.84
N THR A 243 -22.29 -12.34 -32.85
CA THR A 243 -20.87 -12.18 -33.19
C THR A 243 -19.94 -12.37 -31.99
N GLN A 244 -20.51 -12.46 -30.78
CA GLN A 244 -19.75 -12.57 -29.53
C GLN A 244 -19.22 -13.99 -29.26
N LYS A 245 -18.13 -14.06 -28.50
CA LYS A 245 -17.61 -15.33 -28.01
C LYS A 245 -18.60 -15.97 -27.04
N GLN A 246 -18.77 -17.29 -27.14
CA GLN A 246 -19.67 -18.07 -26.25
C GLN A 246 -19.39 -17.85 -24.75
N SER A 247 -18.13 -17.59 -24.37
CA SER A 247 -17.76 -17.28 -22.98
C SER A 247 -18.41 -16.00 -22.47
N LEU A 248 -18.61 -14.99 -23.32
CA LEU A 248 -19.30 -13.75 -22.96
C LEU A 248 -20.80 -13.99 -22.81
N THR A 249 -21.40 -14.76 -23.71
CA THR A 249 -22.82 -15.14 -23.63
C THR A 249 -23.14 -15.85 -22.31
N LEU A 250 -22.28 -16.79 -21.89
CA LEU A 250 -22.41 -17.50 -20.61
C LEU A 250 -22.20 -16.60 -19.39
N GLN A 251 -21.33 -15.58 -19.49
CA GLN A 251 -21.19 -14.59 -18.42
C GLN A 251 -22.40 -13.67 -18.34
N GLY A 252 -22.92 -13.23 -19.49
CA GLY A 252 -24.13 -12.41 -19.59
C GLY A 252 -25.34 -13.09 -18.96
N SER A 253 -25.55 -14.38 -19.20
CA SER A 253 -26.63 -15.13 -18.55
C SER A 253 -26.46 -15.20 -17.03
N GLY A 254 -25.23 -15.38 -16.52
CA GLY A 254 -24.96 -15.34 -15.09
C GLY A 254 -25.25 -13.98 -14.44
N TRP A 255 -24.94 -12.88 -15.13
CA TRP A 255 -25.24 -11.53 -14.64
C TRP A 255 -26.73 -11.24 -14.60
N LEU A 256 -27.48 -11.67 -15.62
CA LEU A 256 -28.94 -11.48 -15.68
C LEU A 256 -29.70 -12.30 -14.62
N GLN A 257 -29.06 -13.32 -14.03
CA GLN A 257 -29.63 -14.19 -12.99
C GLN A 257 -29.24 -13.78 -11.56
N SER A 258 -28.27 -12.86 -11.39
CA SER A 258 -27.73 -12.42 -10.10
C SER A 258 -28.47 -11.21 -9.54
#